data_AF-A0A9C8WGH9-F1
#
_entry.id   AF-A0A9C8WGH9-F1
#
_cell.length_a   1.000
_cell.length_b   1.000
_cell.length_c   1.000
_cell.angle_alpha   90.00
_cell.angle_beta   90.00
_cell.angle_gamma   90.00
#
_symmetry.space_group_name_H-M   'P 1'
#
loop_
_entity.id
_entity.type
_entity.pdbx_description
1 polymer ?
#
loop_
_entity_poly.entity_id
_entity_poly.type
_entity_poly.pdbx_seq_one_letter_code
_entity_poly.pdbx_strand_id
1 'polypeptide(L)'
;QARAALPAQVSLEAAAGSIGRALLVVEALRSGDLPLLREAMQDVLHQPYRLPHLPGMEAALEAARNLGGAAALSGAGPGMVVFCRRGQSRAIAEAVQAAFRAAGVESRAWTLRDSAQGAIVA
;
A
#
# COMPACT_ATOMS: atom_id res chain seq x y z
N GLN A 1 3.66 18.04 -6.60
CA GLN A 1 4.54 17.31 -7.55
C GLN A 1 4.10 15.87 -7.80
N ALA A 2 3.74 15.06 -6.80
CA ALA A 2 3.32 13.65 -6.99
C ALA A 2 2.14 13.39 -7.96
N ARG A 3 1.26 14.38 -8.21
CA ARG A 3 0.17 14.27 -9.21
C ARG A 3 0.65 14.45 -10.65
N ALA A 4 1.79 15.10 -10.87
CA ALA A 4 2.32 15.37 -12.21
C ALA A 4 2.96 14.13 -12.87
N ALA A 5 3.21 13.08 -12.10
CA ALA A 5 3.76 11.82 -12.61
C ALA A 5 2.71 10.95 -13.32
N LEU A 6 1.42 11.25 -13.17
CA LEU A 6 0.34 10.45 -13.76
C LEU A 6 0.13 10.83 -15.23
N PRO A 7 -0.15 9.86 -16.11
CA PRO A 7 -0.48 10.15 -17.50
C PRO A 7 -1.83 10.88 -17.57
N ALA A 8 -2.01 11.70 -18.61
CA ALA A 8 -3.28 12.40 -18.85
C ALA A 8 -4.41 11.44 -19.27
N GLN A 9 -4.07 10.26 -19.77
CA GLN A 9 -5.02 9.27 -20.29
C GLN A 9 -4.56 7.86 -19.88
N VAL A 10 -5.52 6.96 -19.70
CA VAL A 10 -5.30 5.53 -19.43
C VAL A 10 -6.19 4.71 -20.35
N SER A 11 -5.83 3.45 -20.61
CA SER A 11 -6.67 2.57 -21.41
C SER A 11 -7.99 2.26 -20.68
N LEU A 12 -9.05 1.99 -21.45
CA LEU A 12 -10.32 1.54 -20.90
C LEU A 12 -10.15 0.26 -20.06
N GLU A 13 -9.27 -0.64 -20.50
CA GLU A 13 -8.94 -1.88 -19.78
C GLU A 13 -8.33 -1.60 -18.40
N ALA A 14 -7.34 -0.70 -18.32
CA ALA A 14 -6.72 -0.33 -17.05
C ALA A 14 -7.74 0.34 -16.11
N ALA A 15 -8.57 1.23 -16.64
CA ALA A 15 -9.63 1.89 -15.87
C ALA A 15 -10.66 0.89 -15.33
N ALA A 16 -11.20 0.02 -16.19
CA ALA A 16 -12.17 -1.00 -15.81
C ALA A 16 -11.58 -2.00 -14.80
N GLY A 17 -10.34 -2.44 -15.02
CA GLY A 17 -9.62 -3.33 -14.12
C GLY A 17 -9.41 -2.72 -12.73
N SER A 18 -9.02 -1.45 -12.65
CA SER A 18 -8.87 -0.75 -11.37
C SER A 18 -10.18 -0.54 -10.63
N ILE A 19 -11.27 -0.25 -11.34
CA ILE A 19 -12.60 -0.15 -10.71
C ILE A 19 -13.01 -1.52 -10.15
N GLY A 20 -12.84 -2.60 -10.90
CA GLY A 20 -13.10 -3.95 -10.43
C GLY A 20 -12.28 -4.30 -9.18
N ARG A 21 -10.99 -3.98 -9.19
CA ARG A 21 -10.10 -4.15 -8.03
C ARG A 21 -10.54 -3.35 -6.81
N ALA A 22 -11.04 -2.12 -6.99
CA ALA A 22 -11.57 -1.33 -5.89
C ALA A 22 -12.77 -2.00 -5.22
N LEU A 23 -13.66 -2.63 -5.99
CA LEU A 23 -14.78 -3.43 -5.45
C LEU A 23 -14.27 -4.66 -4.69
N LEU A 24 -13.23 -5.34 -5.21
CA LEU A 24 -12.60 -6.47 -4.53
C LEU A 24 -11.92 -6.06 -3.21
N VAL A 25 -11.35 -4.86 -3.12
CA VAL A 25 -10.83 -4.32 -1.85
C VAL A 25 -11.95 -4.19 -0.82
N VAL A 26 -13.11 -3.66 -1.21
CA VAL A 26 -14.28 -3.55 -0.31
C VAL A 26 -14.72 -4.94 0.16
N GLU A 27 -14.84 -5.91 -0.73
CA GLU A 27 -15.25 -7.27 -0.37
C GLU A 27 -14.21 -7.97 0.53
N ALA A 28 -12.93 -7.80 0.24
CA ALA A 28 -11.85 -8.37 1.05
C ALA A 28 -11.85 -7.81 2.48
N LEU A 29 -12.07 -6.50 2.63
CA LEU A 29 -12.20 -5.87 3.95
C LEU A 29 -13.48 -6.33 4.67
N ARG A 30 -14.61 -6.44 3.95
CA ARG A 30 -15.89 -6.90 4.50
C ARG A 30 -15.83 -8.34 5.00
N SER A 31 -15.16 -9.22 4.27
CA SER A 31 -15.02 -10.65 4.58
C SER A 31 -13.82 -10.98 5.48
N GLY A 32 -12.89 -10.04 5.65
CA GLY A 32 -11.62 -10.28 6.35
C GLY A 32 -10.62 -11.14 5.57
N ASP A 33 -10.81 -11.28 4.25
CA ASP A 33 -9.97 -12.08 3.36
C ASP A 33 -8.68 -11.33 3.00
N LEU A 34 -7.64 -11.52 3.81
CA LEU A 34 -6.33 -10.91 3.58
C LEU A 34 -5.66 -11.37 2.26
N PRO A 35 -5.68 -12.66 1.87
CA PRO A 35 -5.24 -13.07 0.54
C PRO A 35 -5.92 -12.31 -0.61
N LEU A 36 -7.26 -12.18 -0.58
CA LEU A 36 -7.99 -11.40 -1.59
C LEU A 36 -7.57 -9.93 -1.56
N LEU A 37 -7.42 -9.34 -0.37
CA LEU A 37 -6.99 -7.95 -0.22
C LEU A 37 -5.61 -7.72 -0.87
N ARG A 38 -4.67 -8.66 -0.68
CA ARG A 38 -3.33 -8.58 -1.27
C ARG A 38 -3.38 -8.59 -2.79
N GLU A 39 -4.21 -9.46 -3.38
CA GLU A 39 -4.38 -9.49 -4.82
C GLU A 39 -5.07 -8.21 -5.31
N ALA A 40 -6.14 -7.78 -4.65
CA ALA A 40 -6.94 -6.62 -5.04
C ALA A 40 -6.15 -5.30 -5.00
N MET A 41 -5.22 -5.14 -4.05
CA MET A 41 -4.42 -3.92 -3.86
C MET A 41 -3.28 -3.72 -4.88
N GLN A 42 -3.17 -4.54 -5.93
CA GLN A 42 -2.25 -4.28 -7.03
C GLN A 42 -2.76 -3.12 -7.91
N ASP A 43 -2.31 -1.91 -7.59
CA ASP A 43 -2.67 -0.69 -8.32
C ASP A 43 -1.90 -0.58 -9.63
N VAL A 44 -2.65 -0.38 -10.73
CA VAL A 44 -2.13 -0.20 -12.09
C VAL A 44 -2.24 1.24 -12.59
N LEU A 45 -2.97 2.12 -11.87
CA LEU A 45 -3.21 3.49 -12.29
C LEU A 45 -2.27 4.50 -11.66
N HIS A 46 -1.76 4.25 -10.44
CA HIS A 46 -0.95 5.25 -9.73
C HIS A 46 0.44 4.73 -9.35
N GLN A 47 0.54 3.57 -8.71
CA GLN A 47 1.82 3.03 -8.23
C GLN A 47 2.88 2.90 -9.31
N PRO A 48 2.61 2.34 -10.52
CA PRO A 48 3.65 2.17 -11.54
C PRO A 48 4.34 3.48 -11.94
N TYR A 49 3.60 4.59 -11.93
CA TYR A 49 4.11 5.91 -12.27
C TYR A 49 4.79 6.63 -11.10
N ARG A 50 4.55 6.19 -9.86
CA ARG A 50 5.09 6.83 -8.65
C ARG A 50 6.32 6.12 -8.09
N LEU A 51 6.35 4.79 -8.17
CA LEU A 51 7.44 3.97 -7.61
C LEU A 51 8.83 4.37 -8.11
N PRO A 52 9.05 4.73 -9.39
CA PRO A 52 10.37 5.18 -9.86
C PRO A 52 10.92 6.42 -9.13
N HIS A 53 10.06 7.19 -8.46
CA HIS A 53 10.43 8.41 -7.73
C HIS A 53 10.54 8.19 -6.21
N LEU A 54 10.36 6.95 -5.72
CA LEU A 54 10.36 6.62 -4.30
C LEU A 54 11.44 5.56 -4.01
N PRO A 55 12.68 5.97 -3.67
CA PRO A 55 13.78 5.05 -3.43
C PRO A 55 13.43 3.98 -2.39
N GLY A 56 13.69 2.71 -2.72
CA GLY A 56 13.44 1.57 -1.84
C GLY A 56 11.96 1.15 -1.70
N MET A 57 11.01 1.89 -2.25
CA MET A 57 9.57 1.63 -2.05
C MET A 57 9.12 0.31 -2.69
N GLU A 58 9.60 -0.01 -3.88
CA GLU A 58 9.25 -1.26 -4.55
C GLU A 58 9.72 -2.49 -3.74
N ALA A 59 10.98 -2.47 -3.29
CA ALA A 59 11.54 -3.49 -2.41
C ALA A 59 10.81 -3.57 -1.05
N ALA A 60 10.41 -2.43 -0.49
CA ALA A 60 9.64 -2.38 0.75
C ALA A 60 8.24 -2.99 0.59
N LEU A 61 7.54 -2.68 -0.50
CA LEU A 61 6.25 -3.28 -0.84
C LEU A 61 6.38 -4.81 -1.03
N GLU A 62 7.46 -5.26 -1.68
CA GLU A 62 7.73 -6.68 -1.86
C GLU A 62 8.06 -7.39 -0.54
N ALA A 63 8.89 -6.79 0.31
CA ALA A 63 9.21 -7.32 1.64
C ALA A 63 7.95 -7.53 2.49
N ALA A 64 7.01 -6.59 2.45
CA ALA A 64 5.72 -6.73 3.11
C ALA A 64 4.88 -7.88 2.54
N ARG A 65 4.81 -8.00 1.20
CA ARG A 65 4.06 -9.07 0.51
C ARG A 65 4.62 -10.46 0.79
N ASN A 66 5.94 -10.60 0.83
CA ASN A 66 6.63 -11.87 1.10
C ASN A 66 6.35 -12.42 2.51
N LEU A 67 5.99 -11.54 3.45
CA LEU A 67 5.56 -11.90 4.81
C LEU A 67 4.03 -12.04 4.94
N GLY A 68 3.31 -12.01 3.81
CA GLY A 68 1.86 -12.19 3.74
C GLY A 68 1.04 -10.92 3.95
N GLY A 69 1.67 -9.74 3.96
CA GLY A 69 0.97 -8.46 4.04
C GLY A 69 0.32 -8.04 2.72
N ALA A 70 -0.82 -7.36 2.80
CA ALA A 70 -1.40 -6.63 1.68
C ALA A 70 -0.92 -5.17 1.77
N ALA A 71 -0.12 -4.72 0.80
CA ALA A 71 0.64 -3.48 0.89
C ALA A 71 0.40 -2.58 -0.33
N ALA A 72 0.30 -1.28 -0.07
CA ALA A 72 0.22 -0.24 -1.11
C ALA A 72 0.83 1.09 -0.63
N LEU A 73 1.03 2.01 -1.55
CA LEU A 73 1.32 3.41 -1.22
C LEU A 73 0.18 4.00 -0.36
N SER A 74 0.56 4.77 0.66
CA SER A 74 -0.40 5.55 1.44
C SER A 74 -0.60 6.91 0.77
N GLY A 75 -1.78 7.13 0.19
CA GLY A 75 -2.12 8.35 -0.51
C GLY A 75 -1.19 8.63 -1.71
N ALA A 76 -0.50 9.77 -1.68
CA ALA A 76 0.46 10.15 -2.71
C ALA A 76 1.89 9.64 -2.46
N GLY A 77 2.13 8.98 -1.32
CA GLY A 77 3.47 8.74 -0.80
C GLY A 77 4.03 9.95 -0.03
N PRO A 78 5.24 9.85 0.54
CA PRO A 78 6.16 8.70 0.44
C PRO A 78 5.85 7.56 1.43
N GLY A 79 4.78 7.65 2.21
CA GLY A 79 4.37 6.57 3.11
C GLY A 79 3.79 5.36 2.37
N MET A 80 3.77 4.21 3.05
CA MET A 80 3.07 2.99 2.62
C MET A 80 2.17 2.50 3.74
N VAL A 81 1.12 1.76 3.38
CA VAL A 81 0.24 1.06 4.30
C VAL A 81 0.38 -0.44 4.09
N VAL A 82 0.37 -1.21 5.17
CA VAL A 82 0.37 -2.67 5.13
C VAL A 82 -0.72 -3.20 6.04
N PHE A 83 -1.65 -3.96 5.47
CA PHE A 83 -2.61 -4.76 6.21
C PHE A 83 -2.01 -6.15 6.46
N CYS A 84 -2.09 -6.64 7.69
CA CYS A 84 -1.54 -7.95 8.07
C CYS A 84 -2.37 -8.59 9.18
N ARG A 85 -2.14 -9.88 9.44
CA ARG A 85 -2.76 -10.53 10.60
C ARG A 85 -2.13 -10.04 11.90
N ARG A 86 -2.86 -10.17 13.00
CA ARG A 86 -2.34 -9.89 14.35
C ARG A 86 -1.08 -10.73 14.60
N GLY A 87 -0.08 -10.13 15.23
CA GLY A 87 1.21 -10.77 15.49
C GLY A 87 2.25 -10.65 14.37
N GLN A 88 1.87 -10.27 13.14
CA GLN A 88 2.82 -10.13 12.02
C GLN A 88 3.41 -8.73 11.88
N SER A 89 2.81 -7.71 12.51
CA SER A 89 3.15 -6.30 12.25
C SER A 89 4.62 -5.97 12.53
N ARG A 90 5.22 -6.55 13.57
CA ARG A 90 6.62 -6.33 13.92
C ARG A 90 7.58 -6.87 12.86
N ALA A 91 7.41 -8.14 12.48
CA ALA A 91 8.27 -8.77 11.47
C ALA A 91 8.17 -8.06 10.12
N ILE A 92 6.96 -7.67 9.72
CA ILE A 92 6.71 -6.88 8.52
C ILE A 92 7.41 -5.52 8.59
N ALA A 93 7.25 -4.80 9.71
CA ALA A 93 7.88 -3.50 9.89
C ALA A 93 9.41 -3.59 9.82
N GLU A 94 10.01 -4.58 10.48
CA GLU A 94 11.46 -4.81 10.45
C GLU A 94 11.97 -5.07 9.02
N ALA A 95 11.27 -5.91 8.25
CA ALA A 95 11.62 -6.20 6.86
C ALA A 95 11.46 -4.99 5.93
N VAL A 96 10.36 -4.25 6.06
CA VAL A 96 10.10 -3.01 5.31
C VAL A 96 11.17 -1.96 5.61
N GLN A 97 11.49 -1.74 6.89
CA GLN A 97 12.51 -0.78 7.29
C GLN A 97 13.91 -1.19 6.81
N ALA A 98 14.21 -2.50 6.78
CA ALA A 98 15.45 -2.99 6.20
C ALA A 98 15.56 -2.69 4.70
N ALA A 99 14.47 -2.85 3.93
CA ALA A 99 14.44 -2.51 2.52
C ALA A 99 14.68 -1.01 2.29
N PHE A 100 14.06 -0.14 3.08
CA PHE A 100 14.33 1.31 3.00
C PHE A 100 15.77 1.66 3.38
N ARG A 101 16.32 1.09 4.46
CA ARG A 101 17.72 1.31 4.85
C ARG A 101 18.71 0.88 3.77
N ALA A 102 18.45 -0.25 3.09
CA ALA A 102 19.28 -0.70 1.98
C ALA A 102 19.29 0.29 0.80
N ALA A 103 18.22 1.07 0.64
CA ALA A 103 18.12 2.16 -0.32
C ALA A 103 18.63 3.52 0.24
N GLY A 104 19.23 3.55 1.43
CA GLY A 104 19.70 4.79 2.08
C GLY A 104 18.58 5.68 2.63
N VAL A 105 17.38 5.13 2.82
CA VAL A 105 16.20 5.87 3.31
C VAL A 105 15.91 5.48 4.76
N GLU A 106 15.88 6.48 5.65
CA GLU A 106 15.39 6.29 7.02
C GLU A 106 13.86 6.18 7.03
N SER A 107 13.32 5.34 7.92
CA SER A 107 11.88 5.09 7.99
C SER A 107 11.40 4.86 9.41
N ARG A 108 10.15 5.27 9.65
CA ARG A 108 9.41 5.04 10.91
C ARG A 108 8.21 4.16 10.61
N ALA A 109 7.89 3.26 11.54
CA ALA A 109 6.77 2.35 11.43
C ALA A 109 5.86 2.49 12.65
N TRP A 110 4.55 2.46 12.42
CA TRP A 110 3.53 2.48 13.45
C TRP A 110 2.59 1.29 13.25
N THR A 111 2.29 0.55 14.32
CA THR A 111 1.20 -0.42 14.31
C THR A 111 -0.07 0.30 14.70
N LEU A 112 -1.03 0.36 13.78
CA LEU A 112 -2.28 1.09 13.94
C LEU A 112 -3.46 0.13 14.04
N ARG A 113 -4.55 0.62 14.63
CA ARG A 113 -5.88 0.05 14.49
C ARG A 113 -6.75 1.04 13.73
N ASP A 114 -7.83 0.56 13.14
CA ASP A 114 -8.88 1.43 12.63
C ASP A 114 -9.44 2.30 13.76
N SER A 115 -9.91 3.49 13.39
CA SER A 115 -10.61 4.40 14.29
C SER A 115 -12.03 4.60 13.79
N ALA A 116 -13.01 4.29 14.65
CA ALA A 116 -14.40 4.67 14.42
C ALA A 116 -14.69 6.14 14.78
N GLN A 117 -13.74 6.82 15.43
CA GLN A 117 -13.85 8.22 15.82
C GLN A 117 -13.13 9.10 14.81
N GLY A 118 -13.83 10.13 14.33
CA GLY A 118 -13.26 11.20 13.50
C GLY A 118 -12.58 12.28 14.34
N ALA A 119 -12.48 13.49 13.79
CA ALA A 119 -11.96 14.64 14.54
C ALA A 119 -12.90 14.98 15.71
N ILE A 120 -12.33 15.18 16.89
CA ILE A 120 -13.03 15.63 18.09
C ILE A 120 -12.56 17.05 18.39
N VAL A 121 -13.50 18.00 18.48
CA VAL A 121 -13.23 19.36 18.94
C VAL A 121 -13.68 19.43 20.39
N ALA A 122 -12.74 19.68 21.29
CA ALA A 122 -12.98 19.86 22.72
C ALA A 122 -13.29 21.33 23.05
#